data_AF-A0A7J8BWW7-F1
#
_entry.id   AF-A0A7J8BWW7-F1
#
_cell.length_a   1.000
_cell.length_b   1.000
_cell.length_c   1.000
_cell.angle_alpha   90.00
_cell.angle_beta   90.00
_cell.angle_gamma   90.00
#
_symmetry.space_group_name_H-M   'P 1'
#
loop_
_entity.id
_entity.type
_entity.pdbx_description
1 polymer ?
#
loop_
_entity_poly.entity_id
_entity_poly.type
_entity_poly.pdbx_seq_one_letter_code
_entity_poly.pdbx_strand_id
1 'polypeptide(L)'
;MGSPELQLQFSNDIYSTYHMFPPRQLSDVKTTVVYPATEKHLQKYLRQDLRLVRETGGDYKSITLPHLESQSLSIQWVYNILDKKAEADRIVFENPDPSDGFVLIPDLKWNQQQLDDLYLIAICHRRGVRSLRDLTAEHLPLLRNILREGQEAILQRYQVRGDRLRVYLHYLPSYYHLHVHFTALGFEAPGSAVERAHLLADVIENLEQDPAHYQQRTLTFALRADDPLLTLLQEAQKS
;
A
#
# COMPACT_ATOMS: atom_id res chain seq x y z
N MET A 1 26.92 35.54 16.96
CA MET A 1 26.63 34.51 15.93
C MET A 1 27.38 34.92 14.67
N GLY A 2 28.20 34.04 14.10
CA GLY A 2 28.98 34.36 12.89
C GLY A 2 28.11 34.40 11.63
N SER A 3 28.55 35.11 10.60
CA SER A 3 27.94 35.03 9.27
C SER A 3 28.07 33.61 8.73
N PRO A 4 27.03 33.04 8.10
CA PRO A 4 27.09 31.69 7.55
C PRO A 4 28.09 31.61 6.39
N GLU A 5 28.83 30.51 6.32
CA GLU A 5 29.70 30.21 5.18
C GLU A 5 28.84 29.65 4.04
N LEU A 6 28.69 30.44 2.98
CA LEU A 6 27.80 30.15 1.85
C LEU A 6 28.57 30.23 0.54
N GLN A 7 28.35 29.24 -0.34
CA GLN A 7 28.82 29.25 -1.72
C GLN A 7 27.62 29.20 -2.65
N LEU A 8 27.43 30.23 -3.48
CA LEU A 8 26.32 30.30 -4.43
C LEU A 8 26.42 29.17 -5.47
N GLN A 9 25.34 28.40 -5.62
CA GLN A 9 25.21 27.37 -6.65
C GLN A 9 24.44 27.89 -7.86
N PHE A 10 23.35 28.62 -7.62
CA PHE A 10 22.44 29.11 -8.66
C PHE A 10 21.72 30.37 -8.18
N SER A 11 21.43 31.30 -9.09
CA SER A 11 20.61 32.48 -8.83
C SER A 11 19.76 32.80 -10.05
N ASN A 12 18.46 33.04 -9.86
CA ASN A 12 17.54 33.53 -10.87
C ASN A 12 16.47 34.42 -10.23
N ASP A 13 16.46 35.70 -10.61
CA ASP A 13 15.60 36.74 -10.02
C ASP A 13 15.70 36.74 -8.48
N ILE A 14 14.61 36.44 -7.77
CA ILE A 14 14.56 36.40 -6.30
C ILE A 14 14.93 35.03 -5.70
N TYR A 15 15.23 34.01 -6.51
CA TYR A 15 15.58 32.67 -6.05
C TYR A 15 17.08 32.42 -6.15
N SER A 16 17.69 32.03 -5.03
CA SER A 16 19.09 31.63 -4.98
C SER A 16 19.29 30.39 -4.12
N THR A 17 20.16 29.50 -4.60
CA THR A 17 20.54 28.24 -3.93
C THR A 17 22.00 28.31 -3.55
N TYR A 18 22.34 27.93 -2.32
CA TYR A 18 23.70 27.95 -1.80
C TYR A 18 24.07 26.58 -1.24
N HIS A 19 25.35 26.21 -1.36
CA HIS A 19 25.97 25.25 -0.45
C HIS A 19 26.29 25.97 0.85
N MET A 20 25.72 25.50 1.96
CA MET A 20 26.01 25.99 3.30
C MET A 20 27.00 25.04 3.97
N PHE A 21 28.03 25.58 4.62
CA PHE A 21 28.95 24.83 5.46
C PHE A 21 28.61 25.12 6.93
N PRO A 22 27.80 24.27 7.57
CA PRO A 22 27.31 24.56 8.91
C PRO A 22 28.39 24.36 9.98
N PRO A 23 28.30 25.06 11.13
CA PRO A 23 29.16 24.80 12.27
C PRO A 23 28.93 23.39 12.83
N ARG A 24 29.93 22.84 13.54
CA ARG A 24 29.94 21.45 14.03
C ARG A 24 28.65 21.00 14.73
N GLN A 25 28.00 21.90 15.48
CA GLN A 25 26.78 21.59 16.23
C GLN A 25 25.58 21.20 15.33
N LEU A 26 25.63 21.53 14.04
CA LEU A 26 24.60 21.19 13.05
C LEU A 26 25.04 20.08 12.09
N SER A 27 26.23 19.50 12.30
CA SER A 27 26.86 18.52 11.40
C SER A 27 26.93 17.12 11.98
N ASP A 28 26.16 16.83 13.04
CA ASP A 28 26.12 15.50 13.65
C ASP A 28 25.52 14.46 12.69
N VAL A 29 26.23 13.35 12.50
CA VAL A 29 25.77 12.21 11.70
C VAL A 29 25.40 11.06 12.63
N LYS A 30 24.11 10.75 12.71
CA LYS A 30 23.62 9.59 13.47
C LYS A 30 24.22 8.31 12.88
N THR A 31 25.07 7.65 13.66
CA THR A 31 25.80 6.45 13.22
C THR A 31 25.35 5.25 14.05
N THR A 32 24.87 4.19 13.39
CA THR A 32 24.49 2.91 14.03
C THR A 32 25.38 1.81 13.47
N VAL A 33 26.03 1.04 14.35
CA VAL A 33 26.94 -0.05 13.97
C VAL A 33 26.34 -1.40 14.38
N VAL A 34 26.31 -2.36 13.46
CA VAL A 34 25.90 -3.75 13.72
C VAL A 34 27.14 -4.63 13.59
N TYR A 35 27.60 -5.22 14.70
CA TYR A 35 28.76 -6.09 14.73
C TYR A 35 28.63 -7.22 15.78
N PRO A 36 28.90 -8.49 15.43
CA PRO A 36 29.10 -8.98 14.06
C PRO A 36 27.78 -8.97 13.27
N ALA A 37 27.82 -8.48 12.03
CA ALA A 37 26.67 -8.58 11.14
C ALA A 37 26.52 -10.03 10.66
N THR A 38 25.29 -10.54 10.69
CA THR A 38 24.94 -11.87 10.17
C THR A 38 24.33 -11.74 8.78
N GLU A 39 24.20 -12.84 8.04
CA GLU A 39 23.50 -12.85 6.74
C GLU A 39 22.08 -12.26 6.82
N LYS A 40 21.34 -12.55 7.91
CA LYS A 40 20.02 -11.94 8.17
C LYS A 40 20.05 -10.40 8.25
N HIS A 41 21.12 -9.82 8.79
CA HIS A 41 21.28 -8.35 8.84
C HIS A 41 21.57 -7.79 7.45
N LEU A 42 22.39 -8.49 6.65
CA LEU A 42 22.68 -8.10 5.27
C LEU A 42 21.42 -8.13 4.43
N GLN A 43 20.67 -9.24 4.42
CA GLN A 43 19.42 -9.37 3.66
C GLN A 43 18.37 -8.32 4.08
N LYS A 44 18.33 -7.96 5.37
CA LYS A 44 17.43 -6.92 5.88
C LYS A 44 17.75 -5.52 5.34
N TYR A 45 19.03 -5.16 5.22
CA TYR A 45 19.45 -3.81 4.80
C TYR A 45 19.88 -3.74 3.34
N LEU A 46 19.93 -4.87 2.64
CA LEU A 46 20.22 -4.91 1.22
C LEU A 46 19.14 -4.12 0.47
N ARG A 47 19.58 -3.13 -0.29
CA ARG A 47 18.70 -2.33 -1.13
C ARG A 47 17.99 -3.27 -2.10
N GLN A 48 16.67 -3.35 -1.98
CA GLN A 48 15.84 -4.08 -2.92
C GLN A 48 15.82 -3.28 -4.22
N ASP A 49 16.49 -3.80 -5.24
CA ASP A 49 16.48 -3.17 -6.55
C ASP A 49 15.13 -3.47 -7.22
N LEU A 50 14.36 -2.42 -7.52
CA LEU A 50 13.00 -2.56 -8.03
C LEU A 50 12.96 -2.34 -9.54
N ARG A 51 12.05 -3.04 -10.20
CA ARG A 51 11.78 -2.92 -11.64
C ARG A 51 10.29 -2.72 -11.84
N LEU A 52 9.94 -1.69 -12.62
CA LEU A 52 8.56 -1.48 -13.04
C LEU A 52 8.18 -2.49 -14.13
N VAL A 53 6.98 -3.03 -14.01
CA VAL A 53 6.35 -3.94 -14.94
C VAL A 53 5.00 -3.38 -15.33
N ARG A 54 4.62 -3.53 -16.59
CA ARG A 54 3.29 -3.21 -17.11
C ARG A 54 2.62 -4.50 -17.52
N GLU A 55 1.75 -5.03 -16.68
CA GLU A 55 1.10 -6.33 -16.88
C GLU A 55 -0.24 -6.14 -17.59
N THR A 56 -0.40 -6.72 -18.77
CA THR A 56 -1.69 -6.72 -19.50
C THR A 56 -2.70 -7.64 -18.82
N GLY A 57 -3.99 -7.50 -19.15
CA GLY A 57 -5.00 -8.47 -18.71
C GLY A 57 -4.72 -9.90 -19.21
N GLY A 58 -4.04 -10.04 -20.35
CA GLY A 58 -3.56 -11.31 -20.88
C GLY A 58 -2.45 -11.90 -20.00
N ASP A 59 -1.41 -11.11 -19.73
CA ASP A 59 -0.25 -11.50 -18.89
C ASP A 59 -0.71 -11.96 -17.50
N TYR A 60 -1.67 -11.25 -16.89
CA TYR A 60 -2.21 -11.64 -15.60
C TYR A 60 -2.78 -13.07 -15.65
N LYS A 61 -3.62 -13.37 -16.65
CA LYS A 61 -4.30 -14.67 -16.77
C LYS A 61 -3.36 -15.81 -17.13
N SER A 62 -2.38 -15.56 -17.99
CA SER A 62 -1.49 -16.61 -18.50
C SER A 62 -0.22 -16.80 -17.68
N ILE A 63 0.21 -15.81 -16.89
CA ILE A 63 1.51 -15.82 -16.19
C ILE A 63 1.33 -15.59 -14.70
N THR A 64 0.82 -14.42 -14.30
CA THR A 64 0.78 -14.04 -12.88
C THR A 64 -0.16 -14.91 -12.06
N LEU A 65 -1.35 -15.22 -12.60
CA LEU A 65 -2.34 -16.03 -11.92
C LEU A 65 -1.87 -17.48 -11.72
N PRO A 66 -1.36 -18.20 -12.74
CA PRO A 66 -0.75 -19.51 -12.53
C PRO A 66 0.44 -19.47 -11.55
N HIS A 67 1.29 -18.45 -11.64
CA HIS A 67 2.40 -18.27 -10.71
C HIS A 67 1.90 -18.10 -9.27
N LEU A 68 0.90 -17.26 -9.05
CA LEU A 68 0.25 -17.08 -7.75
C LEU A 68 -0.29 -18.40 -7.18
N GLU A 69 -1.05 -19.14 -7.99
CA GLU A 69 -1.69 -20.39 -7.56
C GLU A 69 -0.66 -21.49 -7.26
N SER A 70 0.53 -21.41 -7.88
CA SER A 70 1.66 -22.28 -7.54
C SER A 70 2.28 -21.95 -6.17
N GLN A 71 2.10 -20.73 -5.66
CA GLN A 71 2.58 -20.33 -4.35
C GLN A 71 1.52 -20.63 -3.28
N SER A 72 1.79 -21.58 -2.39
CA SER A 72 0.94 -21.87 -1.23
C SER A 72 1.08 -20.80 -0.14
N LEU A 73 0.60 -19.59 -0.40
CA LEU A 73 0.63 -18.48 0.56
C LEU A 73 -0.57 -18.57 1.52
N SER A 74 -0.29 -18.83 2.80
CA SER A 74 -1.34 -18.89 3.82
C SER A 74 -1.83 -17.49 4.20
N ILE A 75 -3.14 -17.28 4.09
CA ILE A 75 -3.86 -16.10 4.60
C ILE A 75 -4.68 -16.42 5.86
N GLN A 76 -4.31 -17.46 6.60
CA GLN A 76 -5.07 -17.92 7.77
C GLN A 76 -5.21 -16.83 8.85
N TRP A 77 -4.24 -15.92 8.98
CA TRP A 77 -4.32 -14.80 9.92
C TRP A 77 -5.49 -13.86 9.59
N VAL A 78 -5.77 -13.63 8.30
CA VAL A 78 -6.94 -12.86 7.83
C VAL A 78 -8.22 -13.55 8.28
N TYR A 79 -8.25 -14.88 8.13
CA TYR A 79 -9.42 -15.68 8.48
C TYR A 79 -9.65 -15.69 9.99
N ASN A 80 -8.59 -15.70 10.80
CA ASN A 80 -8.70 -15.61 12.24
C ASN A 80 -9.31 -14.27 12.69
N ILE A 81 -9.03 -13.15 12.02
CA ILE A 81 -9.66 -11.85 12.30
C ILE A 81 -11.15 -11.88 11.94
N LEU A 82 -11.47 -12.34 10.72
CA LEU A 82 -12.85 -12.39 10.23
C LEU A 82 -13.72 -13.31 11.08
N ASP A 83 -13.18 -14.47 11.50
CA ASP A 83 -13.83 -15.45 12.38
C ASP A 83 -13.77 -15.08 13.88
N LYS A 84 -13.22 -13.92 14.24
CA LYS A 84 -13.07 -13.45 15.63
C LYS A 84 -12.25 -14.38 16.54
N LYS A 85 -11.36 -15.18 15.95
CA LYS A 85 -10.40 -16.04 16.65
C LYS A 85 -9.14 -15.30 17.10
N ALA A 86 -8.83 -14.16 16.46
CA ALA A 86 -7.72 -13.29 16.82
C ALA A 86 -8.09 -11.82 16.58
N GLU A 87 -7.49 -10.91 17.36
CA GLU A 87 -7.62 -9.44 17.23
C GLU A 87 -9.07 -8.89 17.23
N ALA A 88 -10.03 -9.65 17.75
CA ALA A 88 -11.43 -9.24 17.81
C ALA A 88 -11.64 -7.96 18.64
N ASP A 89 -10.82 -7.78 19.69
CA ASP A 89 -10.81 -6.60 20.57
C ASP A 89 -10.24 -5.33 19.90
N ARG A 90 -9.51 -5.49 18.79
CA ARG A 90 -8.91 -4.38 18.02
C ARG A 90 -9.84 -3.84 16.93
N ILE A 91 -10.95 -4.51 16.66
CA ILE A 91 -11.90 -4.12 15.62
C ILE A 91 -12.51 -2.76 15.97
N VAL A 92 -12.38 -1.80 15.04
CA VAL A 92 -12.92 -0.44 15.18
C VAL A 92 -14.35 -0.37 14.66
N PHE A 93 -14.63 -1.10 13.57
CA PHE A 93 -15.95 -1.17 12.95
C PHE A 93 -16.10 -2.51 12.23
N GLU A 94 -17.32 -3.01 12.16
CA GLU A 94 -17.65 -4.20 11.39
C GLU A 94 -19.03 -4.03 10.74
N ASN A 95 -19.08 -4.25 9.43
CA ASN A 95 -20.31 -4.58 8.73
C ASN A 95 -20.33 -6.10 8.55
N PRO A 96 -21.22 -6.85 9.23
CA PRO A 96 -21.15 -8.30 9.30
C PRO A 96 -21.73 -9.02 8.07
N ASP A 97 -22.20 -8.30 7.05
CA ASP A 97 -22.73 -8.93 5.85
C ASP A 97 -21.67 -9.84 5.17
N PRO A 98 -21.99 -11.11 4.87
CA PRO A 98 -21.00 -12.05 4.35
C PRO A 98 -20.53 -11.76 2.92
N SER A 99 -21.27 -10.96 2.14
CA SER A 99 -20.93 -10.57 0.76
C SER A 99 -20.35 -9.15 0.71
N ASP A 100 -21.07 -8.21 1.32
CA ASP A 100 -20.85 -6.78 1.14
C ASP A 100 -20.31 -6.09 2.40
N GLY A 101 -20.01 -6.89 3.43
CA GLY A 101 -19.47 -6.46 4.70
C GLY A 101 -17.95 -6.59 4.80
N PHE A 102 -17.40 -5.98 5.85
CA PHE A 102 -15.98 -5.92 6.12
C PHE A 102 -15.70 -5.63 7.60
N VAL A 103 -14.48 -5.94 8.04
CA VAL A 103 -13.91 -5.54 9.32
C VAL A 103 -12.92 -4.40 9.10
N LEU A 104 -12.99 -3.34 9.89
CA LEU A 104 -12.00 -2.25 9.96
C LEU A 104 -11.16 -2.39 11.22
N ILE A 105 -9.84 -2.46 11.08
CA ILE A 105 -8.90 -2.69 12.19
C ILE A 105 -7.62 -1.86 12.03
N PRO A 106 -6.98 -1.38 13.11
CA PRO A 106 -5.67 -0.73 13.06
C PRO A 106 -4.58 -1.63 12.48
N ASP A 107 -3.79 -1.12 11.52
CA ASP A 107 -2.63 -1.84 10.96
C ASP A 107 -1.58 -2.08 12.05
N LEU A 108 -0.85 -3.20 11.93
CA LEU A 108 0.21 -3.57 12.89
C LEU A 108 1.34 -2.52 12.99
N LYS A 109 1.54 -1.69 11.96
CA LYS A 109 2.55 -0.62 11.94
C LYS A 109 2.14 0.59 12.76
N TRP A 110 0.86 0.76 13.07
CA TRP A 110 0.37 1.92 13.81
C TRP A 110 0.22 1.61 15.30
N ASN A 111 0.97 2.35 16.13
CA ASN A 111 0.96 2.21 17.58
C ASN A 111 -0.21 2.94 18.27
N GLN A 112 -1.04 3.66 17.50
CA GLN A 112 -2.21 4.42 17.97
C GLN A 112 -1.90 5.55 18.96
N GLN A 113 -0.65 6.03 19.05
CA GLN A 113 -0.26 7.11 19.96
C GLN A 113 -0.55 8.50 19.38
N GLN A 114 -0.47 8.65 18.06
CA GLN A 114 -0.84 9.89 17.37
C GLN A 114 -1.64 9.61 16.09
N LEU A 115 -2.24 10.66 15.54
CA LEU A 115 -3.06 10.58 14.32
C LEU A 115 -2.28 10.94 13.05
N ASP A 116 -1.09 11.51 13.19
CA ASP A 116 -0.23 11.89 12.05
C ASP A 116 0.19 10.69 11.20
N ASP A 117 0.29 9.50 11.82
CA ASP A 117 0.57 8.22 11.19
C ASP A 117 -0.62 7.24 11.25
N LEU A 118 -1.85 7.76 11.37
CA LEU A 118 -3.06 6.94 11.38
C LEU A 118 -3.06 5.95 10.22
N TYR A 119 -3.27 4.68 10.54
CA TYR A 119 -3.29 3.58 9.57
C TYR A 119 -4.27 2.48 10.01
N LEU A 120 -5.37 2.33 9.27
CA LEU A 120 -6.30 1.21 9.39
C LEU A 120 -6.36 0.40 8.09
N ILE A 121 -6.82 -0.84 8.20
CA ILE A 121 -7.13 -1.72 7.08
C ILE A 121 -8.58 -2.19 7.19
N ALA A 122 -9.31 -2.10 6.08
CA ALA A 122 -10.59 -2.78 5.89
C ALA A 122 -10.36 -4.12 5.20
N ILE A 123 -10.89 -5.21 5.75
CA ILE A 123 -10.80 -6.58 5.21
C ILE A 123 -12.22 -7.07 4.93
N CYS A 124 -12.53 -7.37 3.67
CA CYS A 124 -13.88 -7.85 3.30
C CYS A 124 -14.18 -9.23 3.91
N HIS A 125 -15.44 -9.51 4.24
CA HIS A 125 -15.86 -10.84 4.70
C HIS A 125 -15.87 -11.87 3.56
N ARG A 126 -16.29 -11.43 2.37
CA ARG A 126 -16.35 -12.26 1.16
C ARG A 126 -15.00 -12.89 0.87
N ARG A 127 -14.98 -14.21 0.76
CA ARG A 127 -13.76 -14.97 0.43
C ARG A 127 -13.55 -15.01 -1.08
N GLY A 128 -12.30 -15.24 -1.50
CA GLY A 128 -11.98 -15.51 -2.91
C GLY A 128 -11.76 -14.28 -3.79
N VAL A 129 -11.86 -13.06 -3.26
CA VAL A 129 -11.46 -11.84 -3.97
C VAL A 129 -9.98 -11.58 -3.67
N ARG A 130 -9.08 -11.91 -4.60
CA ARG A 130 -7.64 -11.96 -4.34
C ARG A 130 -6.96 -10.60 -4.47
N SER A 131 -7.37 -9.80 -5.46
CA SER A 131 -6.79 -8.49 -5.75
C SER A 131 -7.73 -7.65 -6.62
N LEU A 132 -7.25 -6.49 -7.11
CA LEU A 132 -7.95 -5.67 -8.10
C LEU A 132 -8.44 -6.47 -9.30
N ARG A 133 -7.69 -7.49 -9.75
CA ARG A 133 -8.03 -8.28 -10.94
C ARG A 133 -9.32 -9.10 -10.83
N ASP A 134 -9.75 -9.41 -9.61
CA ASP A 134 -11.00 -10.13 -9.35
C ASP A 134 -12.21 -9.17 -9.20
N LEU A 135 -11.98 -7.85 -9.14
CA LEU A 135 -13.06 -6.88 -8.96
C LEU A 135 -13.91 -6.74 -10.23
N THR A 136 -15.22 -6.69 -10.03
CA THR A 136 -16.25 -6.54 -11.06
C THR A 136 -17.35 -5.64 -10.53
N ALA A 137 -18.31 -5.27 -11.38
CA ALA A 137 -19.49 -4.51 -10.95
C ALA A 137 -20.29 -5.17 -9.80
N GLU A 138 -20.22 -6.49 -9.65
CA GLU A 138 -20.83 -7.23 -8.53
C GLU A 138 -20.30 -6.76 -7.16
N HIS A 139 -19.05 -6.30 -7.11
CA HIS A 139 -18.38 -5.88 -5.89
C HIS A 139 -18.62 -4.40 -5.54
N LEU A 140 -19.34 -3.63 -6.38
CA LEU A 140 -19.60 -2.22 -6.12
C LEU A 140 -20.29 -1.95 -4.76
N PRO A 141 -21.28 -2.74 -4.30
CA PRO A 141 -21.85 -2.56 -2.96
C PRO A 141 -20.80 -2.68 -1.85
N LEU A 142 -19.99 -3.74 -1.88
CA LEU A 142 -18.87 -3.95 -0.95
C LEU A 142 -17.90 -2.75 -0.94
N LEU A 143 -17.43 -2.32 -2.12
CA LEU A 143 -16.45 -1.25 -2.24
C LEU A 143 -17.00 0.10 -1.73
N ARG A 144 -18.26 0.41 -2.04
CA ARG A 144 -18.94 1.62 -1.53
C ARG A 144 -19.17 1.56 -0.02
N ASN A 145 -19.52 0.40 0.53
CA ASN A 145 -19.65 0.20 1.97
C ASN A 145 -18.29 0.43 2.65
N ILE A 146 -17.21 -0.18 2.16
CA ILE A 146 -15.86 0.04 2.70
C ILE A 146 -15.52 1.53 2.71
N LEU A 147 -15.70 2.24 1.60
CA LEU A 147 -15.37 3.66 1.51
C LEU A 147 -16.19 4.50 2.50
N ARG A 148 -17.52 4.41 2.41
CA ARG A 148 -18.44 5.24 3.19
C ARG A 148 -18.39 4.91 4.67
N GLU A 149 -18.58 3.65 5.03
CA GLU A 149 -18.68 3.22 6.42
C GLU A 149 -17.31 3.22 7.10
N GLY A 150 -16.23 2.95 6.35
CA GLY A 150 -14.86 3.08 6.85
C GLY A 150 -14.53 4.52 7.20
N GLN A 151 -14.84 5.49 6.34
CA GLN A 151 -14.63 6.91 6.62
C GLN A 151 -15.51 7.40 7.80
N GLU A 152 -16.77 6.98 7.86
CA GLU A 152 -17.67 7.32 8.96
C GLU A 152 -17.16 6.76 10.29
N ALA A 153 -16.75 5.48 10.33
CA ALA A 153 -16.18 4.87 11.52
C ALA A 153 -14.92 5.60 12.00
N ILE A 154 -14.04 6.01 11.09
CA ILE A 154 -12.82 6.76 11.41
C ILE A 154 -13.18 8.16 11.95
N LEU A 155 -14.17 8.83 11.36
CA LEU A 155 -14.67 10.11 11.85
C LEU A 155 -15.23 9.98 13.27
N GLN A 156 -16.08 8.97 13.52
CA GLN A 156 -16.68 8.77 14.84
C GLN A 156 -15.64 8.39 15.90
N ARG A 157 -14.69 7.52 15.56
CA ARG A 157 -13.72 6.99 16.52
C ARG A 157 -12.53 7.92 16.81
N TYR A 158 -12.04 8.61 15.79
CA TYR A 158 -10.79 9.39 15.85
C TYR A 158 -10.96 10.86 15.47
N GLN A 159 -12.17 11.29 15.10
CA GLN A 159 -12.48 12.67 14.72
C GLN A 159 -11.66 13.15 13.50
N VAL A 160 -11.24 12.21 12.64
CA VAL A 160 -10.55 12.48 11.38
C VAL A 160 -11.55 12.43 10.24
N ARG A 161 -11.68 13.55 9.53
CA ARG A 161 -12.58 13.70 8.38
C ARG A 161 -12.05 12.96 7.16
N GLY A 162 -12.97 12.53 6.28
CA GLY A 162 -12.63 11.80 5.06
C GLY A 162 -11.70 12.56 4.09
N ASP A 163 -11.77 13.90 4.06
CA ASP A 163 -10.88 14.78 3.28
C ASP A 163 -9.43 14.81 3.81
N ARG A 164 -9.18 14.22 4.99
CA ARG A 164 -7.85 14.03 5.57
C ARG A 164 -7.37 12.59 5.48
N LEU A 165 -8.04 11.74 4.71
CA LEU A 165 -7.68 10.33 4.53
C LEU A 165 -7.27 10.05 3.08
N ARG A 166 -6.22 9.24 2.92
CA ARG A 166 -5.92 8.54 1.67
C ARG A 166 -6.48 7.12 1.79
N VAL A 167 -7.42 6.76 0.93
CA VAL A 167 -8.11 5.45 0.95
C VAL A 167 -7.82 4.71 -0.34
N TYR A 168 -7.13 3.57 -0.26
CA TYR A 168 -6.53 2.93 -1.44
C TYR A 168 -6.30 1.42 -1.28
N LEU A 169 -6.11 0.73 -2.40
CA LEU A 169 -5.70 -0.67 -2.47
C LEU A 169 -4.29 -0.78 -3.03
N HIS A 170 -3.59 -1.88 -2.72
CA HIS A 170 -2.31 -2.19 -3.33
C HIS A 170 -2.47 -3.11 -4.56
N TYR A 171 -1.65 -2.86 -5.58
CA TYR A 171 -1.34 -3.82 -6.64
C TYR A 171 0.18 -3.86 -6.91
N LEU A 172 0.87 -4.98 -6.74
CA LEU A 172 0.39 -6.23 -6.13
C LEU A 172 0.14 -6.07 -4.62
N PRO A 173 -0.89 -6.75 -4.08
CA PRO A 173 -1.12 -6.77 -2.64
C PRO A 173 -0.06 -7.63 -1.93
N SER A 174 0.16 -7.37 -0.63
CA SER A 174 1.07 -8.21 0.18
C SER A 174 0.46 -9.55 0.60
N TYR A 175 -0.86 -9.71 0.47
CA TYR A 175 -1.59 -10.96 0.68
C TYR A 175 -2.87 -10.94 -0.17
N TYR A 176 -3.28 -12.11 -0.66
CA TYR A 176 -4.30 -12.23 -1.70
C TYR A 176 -5.70 -12.48 -1.12
N HIS A 177 -6.15 -11.53 -0.32
CA HIS A 177 -7.53 -11.36 0.14
C HIS A 177 -7.81 -9.86 0.15
N LEU A 178 -8.85 -9.41 -0.53
CA LEU A 178 -9.11 -7.99 -0.79
C LEU A 178 -9.14 -7.20 0.52
N HIS A 179 -8.30 -6.18 0.57
CA HIS A 179 -8.18 -5.26 1.68
C HIS A 179 -7.93 -3.83 1.18
N VAL A 180 -8.38 -2.86 1.96
CA VAL A 180 -8.26 -1.43 1.66
C VAL A 180 -7.53 -0.74 2.80
N HIS A 181 -6.55 0.09 2.45
CA HIS A 181 -5.78 0.90 3.38
C HIS A 181 -6.46 2.24 3.59
N PHE A 182 -6.55 2.67 4.85
CA PHE A 182 -6.97 4.00 5.27
C PHE A 182 -5.80 4.64 6.00
N THR A 183 -5.17 5.65 5.41
CA THR A 183 -4.05 6.36 6.04
C THR A 183 -4.34 7.83 6.20
N ALA A 184 -3.76 8.49 7.21
CA ALA A 184 -3.73 9.95 7.24
C ALA A 184 -3.14 10.51 5.93
N LEU A 185 -3.72 11.56 5.38
CA LEU A 185 -3.27 12.15 4.12
C LEU A 185 -1.86 12.72 4.22
N GLY A 186 -1.51 13.32 5.36
CA GLY A 186 -0.18 13.84 5.66
C GLY A 186 0.87 12.76 5.95
N PHE A 187 0.46 11.49 6.09
CA PHE A 187 1.39 10.38 6.26
C PHE A 187 1.89 9.88 4.90
N GLU A 188 3.20 9.90 4.70
CA GLU A 188 3.86 9.21 3.58
C GLU A 188 3.98 7.70 3.87
N ALA A 189 2.83 7.03 3.91
CA ALA A 189 2.76 5.62 4.25
C ALA A 189 3.49 4.75 3.19
N PRO A 190 4.34 3.78 3.60
CA PRO A 190 4.98 2.88 2.64
C PRO A 190 3.94 2.14 1.79
N GLY A 191 4.08 2.24 0.46
CA GLY A 191 3.15 1.66 -0.51
C GLY A 191 2.03 2.59 -1.00
N SER A 192 1.96 3.84 -0.54
CA SER A 192 0.98 4.82 -1.02
C SER A 192 1.35 5.49 -2.36
N ALA A 193 2.46 5.09 -2.96
CA ALA A 193 2.97 5.67 -4.21
C ALA A 193 2.23 5.10 -5.44
N VAL A 194 2.25 5.85 -6.55
CA VAL A 194 1.41 5.60 -7.74
C VAL A 194 1.68 4.27 -8.43
N GLU A 195 2.89 3.72 -8.28
CA GLU A 195 3.26 2.42 -8.80
C GLU A 195 2.69 1.24 -8.01
N ARG A 196 1.87 1.50 -6.97
CA ARG A 196 1.26 0.45 -6.16
C ARG A 196 -0.13 0.79 -5.65
N ALA A 197 -0.38 2.04 -5.27
CA ALA A 197 -1.63 2.48 -4.69
C ALA A 197 -2.66 2.84 -5.76
N HIS A 198 -3.87 2.30 -5.60
CA HIS A 198 -5.03 2.64 -6.40
C HIS A 198 -6.13 3.19 -5.48
N LEU A 199 -6.51 4.46 -5.66
CA LEU A 199 -7.54 5.09 -4.82
C LEU A 199 -8.86 4.31 -4.92
N LEU A 200 -9.50 4.04 -3.78
CA LEU A 200 -10.74 3.26 -3.75
C LEU A 200 -11.88 3.98 -4.50
N ALA A 201 -11.95 5.31 -4.42
CA ALA A 201 -12.92 6.11 -5.17
C ALA A 201 -12.77 5.90 -6.68
N ASP A 202 -11.55 6.06 -7.21
CA ASP A 202 -11.25 5.83 -8.62
C ASP A 202 -11.54 4.37 -9.03
N VAL A 203 -11.29 3.40 -8.15
CA VAL A 203 -11.59 1.98 -8.41
C VAL A 203 -13.09 1.74 -8.58
N ILE A 204 -13.91 2.38 -7.76
CA ILE A 204 -15.37 2.34 -7.86
C ILE A 204 -15.81 2.98 -9.18
N GLU A 205 -15.34 4.18 -9.49
CA GLU A 205 -15.71 4.88 -10.72
C GLU A 205 -15.28 4.12 -11.99
N ASN A 206 -14.09 3.51 -11.97
CA ASN A 206 -13.61 2.68 -13.07
C ASN A 206 -14.55 1.50 -13.36
N LEU A 207 -15.07 0.83 -12.32
CA LEU A 207 -16.01 -0.28 -12.45
C LEU A 207 -17.41 0.16 -12.88
N GLU A 208 -17.83 1.36 -12.47
CA GLU A 208 -19.09 1.97 -12.90
C GLU A 208 -19.07 2.33 -14.38
N GLN A 209 -17.92 2.79 -14.89
CA GLN A 209 -17.73 3.15 -16.30
C GLN A 209 -17.46 1.92 -17.20
N ASP A 210 -16.64 0.99 -16.73
CA ASP A 210 -16.25 -0.22 -17.45
C ASP A 210 -16.26 -1.44 -16.50
N PRO A 211 -17.31 -2.28 -16.55
CA PRO A 211 -17.42 -3.46 -15.69
C PRO A 211 -16.29 -4.48 -15.84
N ALA A 212 -15.52 -4.42 -16.94
CA ALA A 212 -14.40 -5.31 -17.23
C ALA A 212 -13.02 -4.62 -17.08
N HIS A 213 -12.98 -3.40 -16.52
CA HIS A 213 -11.79 -2.56 -16.44
C HIS A 213 -10.57 -3.32 -15.92
N TYR A 214 -10.72 -3.94 -14.75
CA TYR A 214 -9.60 -4.61 -14.08
C TYR A 214 -9.22 -5.94 -14.71
N GLN A 215 -10.06 -6.55 -15.54
CA GLN A 215 -9.70 -7.75 -16.29
C GLN A 215 -8.97 -7.42 -17.60
N GLN A 216 -9.15 -6.23 -18.16
CA GLN A 216 -8.63 -5.86 -19.48
C GLN A 216 -7.45 -4.89 -19.43
N ARG A 217 -7.52 -3.87 -18.56
CA ARG A 217 -6.54 -2.79 -18.54
C ARG A 217 -5.18 -3.27 -18.06
N THR A 218 -4.13 -2.63 -18.56
CA THR A 218 -2.77 -2.86 -18.10
C THR A 218 -2.58 -2.21 -16.73
N LEU A 219 -2.08 -2.98 -15.76
CA LEU A 219 -1.71 -2.46 -14.44
C LEU A 219 -0.19 -2.38 -14.33
N THR A 220 0.30 -1.28 -13.78
CA THR A 220 1.73 -1.03 -13.61
C THR A 220 2.10 -1.23 -12.15
N PHE A 221 3.13 -2.03 -11.87
CA PHE A 221 3.62 -2.24 -10.52
C PHE A 221 5.12 -2.50 -10.47
N ALA A 222 5.70 -2.42 -9.28
CA ALA A 222 7.11 -2.74 -9.05
C ALA A 222 7.30 -4.17 -8.51
N LEU A 223 8.29 -4.88 -9.05
CA LEU A 223 8.80 -6.14 -8.51
C LEU A 223 10.27 -6.00 -8.15
N ARG A 224 10.74 -6.89 -7.26
CA ARG A 224 12.16 -6.99 -6.96
C ARG A 224 12.91 -7.60 -8.14
N ALA A 225 14.15 -7.18 -8.35
CA ALA A 225 14.99 -7.67 -9.44
C ALA A 225 15.24 -9.20 -9.37
N ASP A 226 15.17 -9.78 -8.17
CA ASP A 226 15.30 -11.21 -7.89
C ASP A 226 13.96 -11.96 -7.84
N ASP A 227 12.83 -11.28 -8.11
CA ASP A 227 11.50 -11.90 -8.06
C ASP A 227 11.29 -12.82 -9.28
N PRO A 228 10.98 -14.12 -9.11
CA PRO A 228 10.75 -15.03 -10.23
C PRO A 228 9.63 -14.57 -11.17
N LEU A 229 8.60 -13.89 -10.64
CA LEU A 229 7.49 -13.38 -11.46
C LEU A 229 7.98 -12.31 -12.46
N LEU A 230 8.98 -11.51 -12.08
CA LEU A 230 9.55 -10.49 -12.95
C LEU A 230 10.16 -11.14 -14.20
N THR A 231 10.94 -12.21 -14.02
CA THR A 231 11.56 -12.94 -15.13
C THR A 231 10.50 -13.51 -16.07
N LEU A 232 9.47 -14.16 -15.53
CA LEU A 232 8.39 -14.74 -16.33
C LEU A 232 7.65 -13.68 -17.17
N LEU A 233 7.34 -12.53 -16.58
CA LEU A 233 6.67 -11.43 -17.30
C LEU A 233 7.57 -10.81 -18.38
N GLN A 234 8.87 -10.65 -18.10
CA GLN A 234 9.82 -10.10 -19.07
C GLN A 234 10.07 -11.03 -20.26
N GLU A 235 10.07 -12.34 -20.05
CA GLU A 235 10.25 -13.33 -21.13
C GLU A 235 9.04 -13.34 -22.07
N ALA A 236 7.83 -13.28 -21.52
CA ALA A 236 6.61 -13.25 -22.32
C ALA A 236 6.47 -11.97 -23.16
N GLN A 237 6.94 -10.82 -22.65
CA GLN A 237 6.85 -9.53 -23.35
C GLN A 237 7.92 -9.32 -24.43
N LYS A 238 8.95 -10.19 -24.48
CA LYS A 238 9.97 -10.18 -25.55
C LYS A 238 9.58 -11.02 -26.76
N SER A 239 8.57 -11.88 -26.62
CA SER A 239 8.08 -12.81 -27.65
C SER A 239 6.94 -12.18 -28.45
#